data_AF-A0A531LGN2-F1
#
_entry.id   AF-A0A531LGN2-F1
#
_cell.length_a   1.000
_cell.length_b   1.000
_cell.length_c   1.000
_cell.angle_alpha   90.00
_cell.angle_beta   90.00
_cell.angle_gamma   90.00
#
_symmetry.space_group_name_H-M   'P 1'
#
loop_
_entity.id
_entity.type
_entity.pdbx_description
1 polymer ?
#
loop_
_entity_poly.entity_id
_entity_poly.type
_entity_poly.pdbx_seq_one_letter_code
_entity_poly.pdbx_strand_id
1 'polypeptide(L)'
;ITVSIERPPALGRLMLDGKVVEAGELIQGKDLPRLQLDVPKGIGAPEEMDMLAYSARDSWGGEAKGMLVFRVKSGEGAEGEQVMASLEAEQKQQVLQRGIHVTGAAEAIENREVDVPVGVGAVALNLDVPTDDAAVSLKVTNYPATGTLSLPDRTLSPESSLTVGEVEGLRYEPQIGAGTPVEIAFEIRADSGASKPAKMKLSPSVDPCDLAAGEPLDLQGVVPGLLPNEIGADAVKLCEAAVKAYPDVARFRYELGRALLAAGKVDQARKAIQQAADRGHVRAVFELGYLHATGTGMAVDRKQANTFYAAAADKGDPYGMTSWGRALFHGYGVERDTGKGLDLLLKAAAMGHTYAMNDLAAIFTEGRNGVPADQARAVAFLEAGVQRQDMYSMNLLGRNYLSGRGVEKDPKAALALFQKAIDLGQPYAPGSLARMYRDGVGVEQNLDEAQRLFELGTSRGDQSGAYDRAALEMQKGDKADQAVAVRFLAFTVALDLRNELPDARATLAKFGAKPKAAALKQMRGELKSKIPLSGSVDKQLVKVARAVWEQANPRRDLF
;
A
#
# COMPACT_ATOMS: atom_id res chain seq x y z
N ILE A 1 -40.70 -27.82 9.06
CA ILE A 1 -41.47 -26.73 8.44
C ILE A 1 -42.94 -27.11 8.49
N THR A 2 -43.77 -26.24 9.05
CA THR A 2 -45.24 -26.33 9.02
C THR A 2 -45.78 -25.27 8.05
N VAL A 3 -46.79 -25.61 7.27
CA VAL A 3 -47.41 -24.72 6.30
C VAL A 3 -48.88 -24.53 6.65
N SER A 4 -49.37 -23.30 6.61
CA SER A 4 -50.78 -22.95 6.76
C SER A 4 -51.30 -22.36 5.46
N ILE A 5 -52.45 -22.84 5.00
CA ILE A 5 -53.13 -22.27 3.83
C ILE A 5 -53.96 -21.08 4.31
N GLU A 6 -53.46 -19.86 4.12
CA GLU A 6 -54.13 -18.64 4.58
C GLU A 6 -55.33 -18.28 3.72
N ARG A 7 -55.24 -18.58 2.41
CA ARG A 7 -56.33 -18.40 1.45
C ARG A 7 -56.39 -19.60 0.52
N PRO A 8 -57.44 -20.43 0.60
CA PRO A 8 -57.61 -21.55 -0.31
C PRO A 8 -57.97 -21.08 -1.72
N PRO A 9 -57.80 -21.95 -2.73
CA PRO A 9 -58.17 -21.67 -4.12
C PRO A 9 -59.66 -21.41 -4.29
N ALA A 10 -60.02 -20.59 -5.28
CA ALA A 10 -61.39 -20.19 -5.56
C ALA A 10 -62.14 -21.20 -6.45
N LEU A 11 -61.43 -21.88 -7.35
CA LEU A 11 -61.98 -22.80 -8.33
C LEU A 11 -62.11 -24.23 -7.81
N GLY A 12 -61.48 -24.56 -6.67
CA GLY A 12 -61.47 -25.93 -6.14
C GLY A 12 -61.19 -26.02 -4.65
N ARG A 13 -61.21 -27.25 -4.12
CA ARG A 13 -60.89 -27.55 -2.72
C ARG A 13 -59.55 -28.25 -2.65
N LEU A 14 -58.66 -27.77 -1.78
CA LEU A 14 -57.42 -28.49 -1.47
C LEU A 14 -57.75 -29.72 -0.62
N MET A 15 -57.19 -30.85 -1.00
CA MET A 15 -57.38 -32.14 -0.37
C MET A 15 -56.02 -32.71 0.04
N LEU A 16 -55.91 -33.23 1.25
CA LEU A 16 -54.76 -34.01 1.71
C LEU A 16 -55.26 -35.38 2.17
N ASP A 17 -54.76 -36.45 1.53
CA ASP A 17 -55.15 -37.84 1.84
C ASP A 17 -56.68 -38.03 1.91
N GLY A 18 -57.43 -37.37 1.01
CA GLY A 18 -58.88 -37.45 0.92
C GLY A 18 -59.67 -36.53 1.87
N LYS A 19 -59.01 -35.66 2.64
CA LYS A 19 -59.65 -34.66 3.52
C LYS A 19 -59.44 -33.25 3.01
N VAL A 20 -60.47 -32.39 3.11
CA VAL A 20 -60.36 -30.97 2.78
C VAL A 20 -59.37 -30.31 3.74
N VAL A 21 -58.42 -29.55 3.20
CA VAL A 21 -57.52 -28.68 3.96
C VAL A 21 -58.17 -27.31 4.09
N GLU A 22 -58.54 -26.94 5.30
CA GLU A 22 -59.25 -25.69 5.59
C GLU A 22 -58.28 -24.50 5.71
N ALA A 23 -58.82 -23.29 5.56
CA ALA A 23 -58.05 -22.07 5.76
C ALA A 23 -57.48 -21.99 7.20
N GLY A 24 -56.19 -21.75 7.34
CA GLY A 24 -55.48 -21.72 8.62
C GLY A 24 -55.06 -23.10 9.16
N GLU A 25 -55.39 -24.18 8.47
CA GLU A 25 -55.01 -25.54 8.89
C GLU A 25 -53.50 -25.77 8.68
N LEU A 26 -52.84 -26.29 9.71
CA LEU A 26 -51.40 -26.57 9.71
C LEU A 26 -51.10 -27.96 9.14
N ILE A 27 -50.45 -27.99 7.98
CA ILE A 27 -49.92 -29.21 7.36
C ILE A 27 -48.40 -29.27 7.48
N GLN A 28 -47.80 -30.46 7.42
CA GLN A 28 -46.34 -30.59 7.46
C GLN A 28 -45.77 -30.37 6.06
N GLY A 29 -44.57 -29.81 5.95
CA GLY A 29 -43.91 -29.61 4.65
C GLY A 29 -43.77 -30.91 3.82
N LYS A 30 -43.64 -32.07 4.49
CA LYS A 30 -43.60 -33.39 3.84
C LYS A 30 -44.94 -33.83 3.21
N ASP A 31 -46.03 -33.16 3.56
CA ASP A 31 -47.38 -33.48 3.08
C ASP A 31 -47.70 -32.75 1.77
N LEU A 32 -46.99 -31.66 1.46
CA LEU A 32 -47.21 -30.83 0.27
C LEU A 32 -47.25 -31.62 -1.05
N PRO A 33 -46.36 -32.61 -1.32
CA PRO A 33 -46.40 -33.37 -2.57
C PRO A 33 -47.66 -34.24 -2.74
N ARG A 34 -48.46 -34.41 -1.68
CA ARG A 34 -49.67 -35.22 -1.65
C ARG A 34 -50.95 -34.38 -1.68
N LEU A 35 -50.82 -33.05 -1.71
CA LEU A 35 -51.96 -32.17 -1.89
C LEU A 35 -52.57 -32.38 -3.27
N GLN A 36 -53.90 -32.46 -3.31
CA GLN A 36 -54.70 -32.57 -4.53
C GLN A 36 -55.66 -31.40 -4.58
N LEU A 37 -55.91 -30.87 -5.77
CA LEU A 37 -56.96 -29.87 -5.99
C LEU A 37 -58.17 -30.57 -6.58
N ASP A 38 -59.25 -30.66 -5.82
CA ASP A 38 -60.54 -31.15 -6.31
C ASP A 38 -61.34 -29.99 -6.92
N VAL A 39 -61.59 -30.05 -8.23
CA VAL A 39 -62.24 -29.00 -9.00
C VAL A 39 -63.64 -29.46 -9.41
N PRO A 40 -64.72 -28.75 -9.00
CA PRO A 40 -66.09 -29.11 -9.36
C PRO A 40 -66.32 -29.19 -10.88
N LYS A 41 -67.18 -30.12 -11.30
CA LYS A 41 -67.58 -30.26 -12.70
C LYS A 41 -68.34 -29.01 -13.19
N GLY A 42 -68.04 -28.54 -14.41
CA GLY A 42 -68.81 -27.49 -15.10
C GLY A 42 -68.31 -26.05 -14.92
N ILE A 43 -67.06 -25.82 -14.50
CA ILE A 43 -66.44 -24.49 -14.49
C ILE A 43 -66.28 -23.97 -15.94
N GLY A 44 -66.64 -22.71 -16.15
CA GLY A 44 -67.13 -22.15 -17.41
C GLY A 44 -66.10 -21.72 -18.46
N ALA A 45 -64.82 -22.08 -18.32
CA ALA A 45 -63.83 -21.93 -19.38
C ALA A 45 -62.85 -23.12 -19.40
N PRO A 46 -62.29 -23.49 -20.56
CA PRO A 46 -61.33 -24.59 -20.69
C PRO A 46 -60.01 -24.35 -19.94
N GLU A 47 -59.71 -23.09 -19.59
CA GLU A 47 -58.51 -22.69 -18.88
C GLU A 47 -58.80 -21.44 -18.01
N GLU A 48 -58.57 -21.53 -16.71
CA GLU A 48 -58.71 -20.42 -15.76
C GLU A 48 -57.49 -20.30 -14.83
N MET A 49 -57.19 -19.09 -14.37
CA MET A 49 -56.14 -18.86 -13.37
C MET A 49 -56.76 -18.85 -11.97
N ASP A 50 -56.13 -19.55 -11.04
CA ASP A 50 -56.49 -19.55 -9.63
C ASP A 50 -55.24 -19.30 -8.77
N MET A 51 -55.45 -19.09 -7.49
CA MET A 51 -54.39 -18.78 -6.55
C MET A 51 -54.68 -19.32 -5.16
N LEU A 52 -53.62 -19.70 -4.44
CA LEU A 52 -53.66 -19.91 -3.00
C LEU A 52 -52.61 -19.04 -2.31
N ALA A 53 -52.90 -18.59 -1.10
CA ALA A 53 -51.92 -17.92 -0.25
C ALA A 53 -51.58 -18.81 0.94
N TYR A 54 -50.31 -18.84 1.33
CA TYR A 54 -49.83 -19.68 2.41
C TYR A 54 -48.84 -18.94 3.31
N SER A 55 -48.69 -19.44 4.53
CA SER A 55 -47.58 -19.11 5.42
C SER A 55 -46.80 -20.38 5.73
N ALA A 56 -45.48 -20.30 5.77
CA ALA A 56 -44.58 -21.37 6.13
C ALA A 56 -43.77 -20.95 7.35
N ARG A 57 -43.68 -21.84 8.35
CA ARG A 57 -42.91 -21.60 9.57
C ARG A 57 -41.91 -22.72 9.83
N ASP A 58 -40.73 -22.35 10.29
CA ASP A 58 -39.73 -23.30 10.77
C ASP A 58 -39.80 -23.49 12.31
N SER A 59 -38.97 -24.40 12.82
CA SER A 59 -38.90 -24.69 14.27
C SER A 59 -38.17 -23.63 15.08
N TRP A 60 -37.59 -22.62 14.43
CA TRP A 60 -36.78 -21.56 15.04
C TRP A 60 -37.53 -20.21 15.09
N GLY A 61 -38.80 -20.19 14.66
CA GLY A 61 -39.65 -19.01 14.67
C GLY A 61 -39.58 -18.17 13.39
N GLY A 62 -38.86 -18.62 12.36
CA GLY A 62 -38.87 -18.01 11.05
C GLY A 62 -40.21 -18.20 10.35
N GLU A 63 -40.76 -17.14 9.75
CA GLU A 63 -42.03 -17.15 9.01
C GLU A 63 -41.83 -16.54 7.62
N ALA A 64 -42.31 -17.24 6.59
CA ALA A 64 -42.39 -16.76 5.22
C ALA A 64 -43.84 -16.84 4.73
N LYS A 65 -44.31 -15.82 4.01
CA LYS A 65 -45.64 -15.80 3.39
C LYS A 65 -45.49 -15.80 1.88
N GLY A 66 -46.30 -16.59 1.20
CA GLY A 66 -46.22 -16.78 -0.23
C GLY A 66 -47.60 -16.88 -0.87
N MET A 67 -47.59 -16.79 -2.19
CA MET A 67 -48.77 -16.91 -3.03
C MET A 67 -48.40 -17.80 -4.20
N LEU A 68 -49.15 -18.89 -4.38
CA LEU A 68 -49.02 -19.76 -5.53
C LEU A 68 -50.15 -19.40 -6.48
N VAL A 69 -49.79 -18.96 -7.69
CA VAL A 69 -50.71 -18.72 -8.79
C VAL A 69 -50.55 -19.87 -9.76
N PHE A 70 -51.65 -20.53 -10.12
CA PHE A 70 -51.62 -21.69 -11.00
C PHE A 70 -52.80 -21.66 -11.96
N ARG A 71 -52.70 -22.47 -13.01
CA ARG A 71 -53.68 -22.55 -14.07
C ARG A 71 -54.45 -23.86 -13.94
N VAL A 72 -55.76 -23.77 -13.98
CA VAL A 72 -56.67 -24.91 -13.93
C VAL A 72 -57.21 -25.14 -15.34
N LYS A 73 -56.92 -26.31 -15.92
CA LYS A 73 -57.50 -26.77 -17.19
C LYS A 73 -58.56 -27.83 -16.89
N SER A 74 -59.76 -27.67 -17.43
CA SER A 74 -60.88 -28.60 -17.21
C SER A 74 -61.00 -29.60 -18.37
N GLY A 75 -61.33 -30.86 -18.07
CA GLY A 75 -61.54 -31.92 -19.07
C GLY A 75 -62.22 -33.16 -18.47
N GLU A 76 -63.04 -33.87 -19.23
CA GLU A 76 -63.71 -35.11 -18.80
C GLU A 76 -63.31 -36.31 -19.68
N GLY A 77 -63.24 -37.52 -19.10
CA GLY A 77 -62.96 -38.75 -19.84
C GLY A 77 -61.64 -38.69 -20.63
N ALA A 78 -61.70 -39.05 -21.92
CA ALA A 78 -60.53 -39.05 -22.81
C ALA A 78 -59.90 -37.65 -23.00
N GLU A 79 -60.69 -36.57 -22.94
CA GLU A 79 -60.16 -35.21 -23.00
C GLU A 79 -59.37 -34.86 -21.72
N GLY A 80 -59.85 -35.32 -20.55
CA GLY A 80 -59.12 -35.20 -19.28
C GLY A 80 -57.79 -35.96 -19.28
N GLU A 81 -57.77 -37.19 -19.80
CA GLU A 81 -56.54 -37.97 -19.98
C GLU A 81 -55.54 -37.27 -20.90
N GLN A 82 -56.03 -36.65 -21.99
CA GLN A 82 -55.21 -35.89 -22.92
C GLN A 82 -54.66 -34.60 -22.29
N VAL A 83 -55.45 -33.89 -21.47
CA VAL A 83 -55.01 -32.71 -20.71
C VAL A 83 -53.92 -33.08 -19.69
N MET A 84 -54.11 -34.17 -18.95
CA MET A 84 -53.09 -34.65 -18.00
C MET A 84 -51.80 -35.05 -18.70
N ALA A 85 -51.88 -35.81 -19.81
CA ALA A 85 -50.72 -36.15 -20.61
C ALA A 85 -49.99 -34.91 -21.17
N SER A 86 -50.74 -33.87 -21.57
CA SER A 86 -50.18 -32.58 -22.01
C SER A 86 -49.46 -31.84 -20.88
N LEU A 87 -50.06 -31.76 -19.69
CA LEU A 87 -49.46 -31.11 -18.52
C LEU A 87 -48.20 -31.85 -18.05
N GLU A 88 -48.22 -33.18 -18.05
CA GLU A 88 -47.02 -33.99 -17.77
C GLU A 88 -45.92 -33.77 -18.82
N ALA A 89 -46.28 -33.62 -20.10
CA ALA A 89 -45.33 -33.30 -21.15
C ALA A 89 -44.75 -31.89 -20.99
N GLU A 90 -45.58 -30.89 -20.69
CA GLU A 90 -45.17 -29.51 -20.38
C GLU A 90 -44.20 -29.49 -19.17
N GLN A 91 -44.53 -30.22 -18.10
CA GLN A 91 -43.67 -30.34 -16.92
C GLN A 91 -42.33 -31.00 -17.25
N LYS A 92 -42.33 -32.12 -17.99
CA LYS A 92 -41.10 -32.79 -18.45
C LYS A 92 -40.24 -31.86 -19.31
N GLN A 93 -40.86 -31.06 -20.17
CA GLN A 93 -40.16 -30.08 -21.00
C GLN A 93 -39.56 -28.96 -20.14
N GLN A 94 -40.26 -28.45 -19.12
CA GLN A 94 -39.72 -27.46 -18.19
C GLN A 94 -38.54 -27.99 -17.38
N VAL A 95 -38.62 -29.23 -16.87
CA VAL A 95 -37.49 -29.88 -16.16
C VAL A 95 -36.27 -29.99 -17.08
N LEU A 96 -36.49 -30.39 -18.34
CA LEU A 96 -35.40 -30.47 -19.33
C LEU A 96 -34.79 -29.09 -19.62
N GLN A 97 -35.62 -28.07 -19.86
CA GLN A 97 -35.17 -26.69 -20.12
C GLN A 97 -34.36 -26.13 -18.93
N ARG A 98 -34.84 -26.33 -17.70
CA ARG A 98 -34.11 -25.93 -16.48
C ARG A 98 -32.80 -26.69 -16.32
N GLY A 99 -32.76 -27.97 -16.68
CA GLY A 99 -31.51 -28.73 -16.75
C GLY A 99 -30.49 -28.13 -17.72
N ILE A 100 -30.95 -27.59 -18.86
CA ILE A 100 -30.10 -26.88 -19.83
C ILE A 100 -29.61 -25.55 -19.22
N HIS A 101 -30.48 -24.76 -18.57
CA HIS A 101 -30.09 -23.51 -17.92
C HIS A 101 -29.05 -23.74 -16.81
N VAL A 102 -29.26 -24.73 -15.93
CA VAL A 102 -28.28 -25.12 -14.89
C VAL A 102 -26.95 -25.53 -15.52
N THR A 103 -27.01 -26.31 -16.60
CA THR A 103 -25.81 -26.76 -17.33
C THR A 103 -25.02 -25.60 -17.93
N GLY A 104 -25.71 -24.68 -18.63
CA GLY A 104 -25.09 -23.51 -19.24
C GLY A 104 -24.53 -22.53 -18.20
N ALA A 105 -25.23 -22.33 -17.08
CA ALA A 105 -24.74 -21.52 -15.97
C ALA A 105 -23.48 -22.12 -15.32
N ALA A 106 -23.44 -23.44 -15.13
CA ALA A 106 -22.25 -24.12 -14.62
C ALA A 106 -21.07 -23.97 -15.59
N GLU A 107 -21.30 -24.15 -16.89
CA GLU A 107 -20.25 -24.04 -17.92
C GLU A 107 -19.70 -22.61 -18.07
N ALA A 108 -20.51 -21.58 -17.82
CA ALA A 108 -20.04 -20.18 -17.82
C ALA A 108 -19.05 -19.87 -16.67
N ILE A 109 -19.09 -20.67 -15.60
CA ILE A 109 -18.28 -20.49 -14.38
C ILE A 109 -17.09 -21.46 -14.37
N GLU A 110 -17.33 -22.69 -14.80
CA GLU A 110 -16.39 -23.80 -14.68
C GLU A 110 -15.06 -23.49 -15.36
N ASN A 111 -13.96 -23.70 -14.64
CA ASN A 111 -12.58 -23.45 -15.09
C ASN A 111 -12.28 -22.00 -15.50
N ARG A 112 -13.14 -21.03 -15.14
CA ARG A 112 -12.84 -19.61 -15.32
C ARG A 112 -11.75 -19.17 -14.35
N GLU A 113 -10.83 -18.35 -14.84
CA GLU A 113 -9.82 -17.68 -14.02
C GLU A 113 -9.97 -16.17 -14.19
N VAL A 114 -10.08 -15.45 -13.07
CA VAL A 114 -10.27 -13.99 -13.05
C VAL A 114 -9.11 -13.35 -12.31
N ASP A 115 -8.40 -12.44 -12.98
CA ASP A 115 -7.39 -11.59 -12.37
C ASP A 115 -8.09 -10.57 -11.45
N VAL A 116 -7.67 -10.51 -10.19
CA VAL A 116 -8.27 -9.66 -9.18
C VAL A 116 -7.20 -8.75 -8.55
N PRO A 117 -7.03 -7.52 -9.06
CA PRO A 117 -6.03 -6.58 -8.56
C PRO A 117 -6.22 -6.27 -7.07
N VAL A 118 -5.14 -6.35 -6.30
CA VAL A 118 -5.14 -6.12 -4.87
C VAL A 118 -5.27 -4.63 -4.56
N GLY A 119 -6.11 -4.31 -3.57
CA GLY A 119 -6.26 -2.96 -3.03
C GLY A 119 -7.02 -1.97 -3.91
N VAL A 120 -7.53 -2.35 -5.09
CA VAL A 120 -8.36 -1.43 -5.92
C VAL A 120 -9.85 -1.43 -5.50
N GLY A 121 -10.19 -2.13 -4.42
CA GLY A 121 -11.55 -2.36 -3.95
C GLY A 121 -12.14 -3.65 -4.54
N ALA A 122 -13.46 -3.79 -4.43
CA ALA A 122 -14.18 -4.98 -4.89
C ALA A 122 -14.23 -5.04 -6.43
N VAL A 123 -13.66 -6.10 -7.01
CA VAL A 123 -13.57 -6.37 -8.44
C VAL A 123 -14.77 -7.20 -8.88
N ALA A 124 -15.49 -6.74 -9.91
CA ALA A 124 -16.63 -7.48 -10.47
C ALA A 124 -16.16 -8.75 -11.19
N LEU A 125 -16.83 -9.89 -10.92
CA LEU A 125 -16.46 -11.19 -11.50
C LEU A 125 -17.05 -11.42 -12.90
N ASN A 126 -18.18 -10.76 -13.19
CA ASN A 126 -18.87 -10.78 -14.50
C ASN A 126 -19.04 -12.19 -15.08
N LEU A 127 -19.73 -13.09 -14.36
CA LEU A 127 -19.77 -14.52 -14.71
C LEU A 127 -20.55 -14.86 -15.99
N ASP A 128 -21.29 -13.91 -16.58
CA ASP A 128 -22.00 -14.04 -17.87
C ASP A 128 -22.90 -15.30 -17.97
N VAL A 129 -23.70 -15.56 -16.92
CA VAL A 129 -24.58 -16.72 -16.85
C VAL A 129 -25.69 -16.63 -17.93
N PRO A 130 -25.84 -17.62 -18.84
CA PRO A 130 -26.74 -17.52 -20.00
C PRO A 130 -28.18 -17.94 -19.70
N THR A 131 -28.78 -17.37 -18.67
CA THR A 131 -30.20 -17.59 -18.33
C THR A 131 -30.72 -16.38 -17.54
N ASP A 132 -32.02 -16.15 -17.57
CA ASP A 132 -32.76 -15.20 -16.73
C ASP A 132 -33.87 -15.91 -15.92
N ASP A 133 -33.90 -17.25 -15.93
CA ASP A 133 -34.90 -18.04 -15.23
C ASP A 133 -34.72 -17.87 -13.71
N ALA A 134 -35.68 -17.20 -13.08
CA ALA A 134 -35.71 -16.94 -11.63
C ALA A 134 -35.76 -18.21 -10.78
N ALA A 135 -36.08 -19.36 -11.38
CA ALA A 135 -36.02 -20.65 -10.71
C ALA A 135 -34.59 -21.20 -10.59
N VAL A 136 -33.62 -20.63 -11.31
CA VAL A 136 -32.20 -20.97 -11.20
C VAL A 136 -31.53 -20.11 -10.13
N SER A 137 -30.67 -20.74 -9.31
CA SER A 137 -29.91 -20.07 -8.26
C SER A 137 -28.52 -20.67 -8.11
N LEU A 138 -27.58 -19.89 -7.58
CA LEU A 138 -26.21 -20.28 -7.32
C LEU A 138 -25.97 -20.29 -5.81
N LYS A 139 -25.69 -21.45 -5.24
CA LYS A 139 -25.32 -21.56 -3.84
C LYS A 139 -23.80 -21.64 -3.69
N VAL A 140 -23.19 -20.76 -2.91
CA VAL A 140 -21.75 -20.84 -2.60
C VAL A 140 -21.48 -22.13 -1.80
N THR A 141 -20.62 -23.00 -2.31
CA THR A 141 -20.20 -24.26 -1.63
C THR A 141 -18.73 -24.28 -1.23
N ASN A 142 -17.92 -23.41 -1.82
CA ASN A 142 -16.56 -23.15 -1.37
C ASN A 142 -16.33 -21.64 -1.33
N TYR A 143 -16.25 -21.08 -0.13
CA TYR A 143 -15.98 -19.67 0.11
C TYR A 143 -14.45 -19.45 0.15
N PRO A 144 -13.90 -18.40 -0.49
CA PRO A 144 -12.46 -18.19 -0.56
C PRO A 144 -11.85 -18.00 0.84
N ALA A 145 -10.69 -18.62 1.07
CA ALA A 145 -10.01 -18.60 2.37
C ALA A 145 -9.56 -17.19 2.82
N THR A 146 -9.37 -16.28 1.86
CA THR A 146 -8.98 -14.89 2.06
C THR A 146 -9.83 -13.97 1.18
N GLY A 147 -9.94 -12.71 1.57
CA GLY A 147 -10.75 -11.73 0.85
C GLY A 147 -12.25 -11.87 1.09
N THR A 148 -13.02 -11.05 0.40
CA THR A 148 -14.45 -10.89 0.67
C THR A 148 -15.25 -11.01 -0.61
N LEU A 149 -16.27 -11.88 -0.62
CA LEU A 149 -17.29 -11.87 -1.65
C LEU A 149 -18.44 -10.94 -1.25
N SER A 150 -18.90 -10.14 -2.19
CA SER A 150 -19.98 -9.18 -1.94
C SER A 150 -20.85 -8.97 -3.16
N LEU A 151 -22.06 -8.52 -2.88
CA LEU A 151 -22.96 -7.84 -3.79
C LEU A 151 -22.93 -6.34 -3.50
N PRO A 152 -23.50 -5.49 -4.37
CA PRO A 152 -23.49 -4.04 -4.14
C PRO A 152 -24.15 -3.61 -2.82
N ASP A 153 -25.07 -4.42 -2.30
CA ASP A 153 -25.89 -4.16 -1.11
C ASP A 153 -25.48 -4.96 0.13
N ARG A 154 -24.73 -6.07 -0.02
CA ARG A 154 -24.37 -6.95 1.10
C ARG A 154 -23.09 -7.77 0.89
N THR A 155 -22.42 -8.10 1.99
CA THR A 155 -21.36 -9.12 2.01
C THR A 155 -21.97 -10.52 2.03
N LEU A 156 -21.35 -11.47 1.34
CA LEU A 156 -21.77 -12.87 1.31
C LEU A 156 -21.11 -13.68 2.44
N SER A 157 -21.86 -14.61 3.01
CA SER A 157 -21.35 -15.62 3.94
C SER A 157 -21.18 -16.98 3.23
N PRO A 158 -20.46 -17.94 3.84
CA PRO A 158 -20.51 -19.34 3.39
C PRO A 158 -21.96 -19.82 3.27
N GLU A 159 -22.25 -20.64 2.27
CA GLU A 159 -23.59 -21.16 1.96
C GLU A 159 -24.62 -20.12 1.46
N SER A 160 -24.22 -18.87 1.23
CA SER A 160 -25.08 -17.85 0.61
C SER A 160 -25.61 -18.34 -0.73
N SER A 161 -26.88 -18.04 -1.01
CA SER A 161 -27.50 -18.31 -2.31
C SER A 161 -27.76 -17.00 -3.04
N LEU A 162 -27.50 -17.01 -4.33
CA LEU A 162 -27.69 -15.89 -5.25
C LEU A 162 -28.74 -16.28 -6.26
N THR A 163 -29.67 -15.36 -6.53
CA THR A 163 -30.49 -15.43 -7.74
C THR A 163 -29.64 -15.13 -8.96
N VAL A 164 -30.06 -15.57 -10.14
CA VAL A 164 -29.36 -15.27 -11.40
C VAL A 164 -29.14 -13.76 -11.60
N GLY A 165 -30.13 -12.92 -11.28
CA GLY A 165 -30.00 -11.46 -11.39
C GLY A 165 -28.98 -10.84 -10.43
N GLU A 166 -28.69 -11.48 -9.30
CA GLU A 166 -27.65 -11.02 -8.37
C GLU A 166 -26.24 -11.40 -8.82
N VAL A 167 -26.09 -12.41 -9.70
CA VAL A 167 -24.77 -12.88 -10.16
C VAL A 167 -24.00 -11.79 -10.91
N GLU A 168 -24.70 -10.92 -11.66
CA GLU A 168 -24.07 -9.77 -12.32
C GLU A 168 -23.43 -8.78 -11.33
N GLY A 169 -23.99 -8.70 -10.12
CA GLY A 169 -23.48 -7.85 -9.05
C GLY A 169 -22.35 -8.48 -8.23
N LEU A 170 -21.98 -9.74 -8.50
CA LEU A 170 -20.99 -10.47 -7.71
C LEU A 170 -19.60 -9.87 -7.86
N ARG A 171 -19.00 -9.52 -6.72
CA ARG A 171 -17.67 -8.94 -6.61
C ARG A 171 -16.80 -9.72 -5.64
N TYR A 172 -15.51 -9.59 -5.83
CA TYR A 172 -14.49 -10.08 -4.91
C TYR A 172 -13.48 -8.99 -4.60
N GLU A 173 -13.19 -8.80 -3.32
CA GLU A 173 -12.11 -7.94 -2.86
C GLU A 173 -10.99 -8.79 -2.27
N PRO A 174 -9.80 -8.84 -2.91
CA PRO A 174 -8.65 -9.57 -2.39
C PRO A 174 -8.16 -8.96 -1.08
N GLN A 175 -7.72 -9.82 -0.15
CA GLN A 175 -6.99 -9.36 1.03
C GLN A 175 -5.62 -8.81 0.62
N ILE A 176 -5.18 -7.69 1.22
CA ILE A 176 -3.82 -7.17 1.02
C ILE A 176 -2.80 -8.22 1.44
N GLY A 177 -1.79 -8.44 0.58
CA GLY A 177 -0.78 -9.48 0.76
C GLY A 177 -1.18 -10.86 0.25
N ALA A 178 -2.40 -11.03 -0.28
CA ALA A 178 -2.77 -12.24 -1.01
C ALA A 178 -2.06 -12.27 -2.36
N GLY A 179 -1.29 -13.33 -2.60
CA GLY A 179 -0.66 -13.60 -3.90
C GLY A 179 -0.87 -15.03 -4.40
N THR A 180 -1.62 -15.84 -3.64
CA THR A 180 -1.96 -17.21 -4.04
C THR A 180 -3.37 -17.22 -4.61
N PRO A 181 -3.61 -17.83 -5.78
CA PRO A 181 -4.95 -17.99 -6.31
C PRO A 181 -5.87 -18.71 -5.33
N VAL A 182 -7.12 -18.25 -5.25
CA VAL A 182 -8.17 -18.87 -4.43
C VAL A 182 -9.23 -19.51 -5.32
N GLU A 183 -9.74 -20.66 -4.90
CA GLU A 183 -10.85 -21.32 -5.58
C GLU A 183 -12.19 -20.90 -4.96
N ILE A 184 -13.19 -20.68 -5.80
CA ILE A 184 -14.58 -20.49 -5.41
C ILE A 184 -15.41 -21.56 -6.10
N ALA A 185 -16.36 -22.14 -5.38
CA ALA A 185 -17.27 -23.13 -5.93
C ALA A 185 -18.72 -22.75 -5.65
N PHE A 186 -19.57 -23.05 -6.63
CA PHE A 186 -21.00 -22.89 -6.58
C PHE A 186 -21.68 -24.21 -6.88
N GLU A 187 -22.82 -24.46 -6.23
CA GLU A 187 -23.81 -25.42 -6.68
C GLU A 187 -24.93 -24.66 -7.39
N ILE A 188 -25.04 -24.84 -8.70
CA ILE A 188 -26.11 -24.25 -9.51
C ILE A 188 -27.33 -25.17 -9.39
N ARG A 189 -28.49 -24.61 -9.06
CA ARG A 189 -29.71 -25.38 -8.76
C ARG A 189 -30.92 -24.79 -9.44
N ALA A 190 -31.85 -25.65 -9.84
CA ALA A 190 -33.22 -25.29 -10.18
C ALA A 190 -34.22 -25.96 -9.22
N ASP A 191 -35.37 -25.34 -9.01
CA ASP A 191 -36.52 -25.89 -8.27
C ASP A 191 -37.01 -27.26 -8.79
N SER A 192 -36.74 -27.57 -10.07
CA SER A 192 -36.97 -28.86 -10.72
C SER A 192 -36.14 -30.02 -10.16
N GLY A 193 -35.16 -29.73 -9.29
CA GLY A 193 -34.21 -30.70 -8.73
C GLY A 193 -32.92 -30.86 -9.54
N ALA A 194 -32.81 -30.21 -10.72
CA ALA A 194 -31.56 -30.16 -11.47
C ALA A 194 -30.48 -29.41 -10.68
N SER A 195 -29.28 -29.99 -10.60
CA SER A 195 -28.15 -29.45 -9.84
C SER A 195 -26.84 -29.77 -10.54
N LYS A 196 -25.92 -28.81 -10.61
CA LYS A 196 -24.57 -29.01 -11.17
C LYS A 196 -23.56 -28.14 -10.41
N PRO A 197 -22.43 -28.70 -9.95
CA PRO A 197 -21.37 -27.91 -9.36
C PRO A 197 -20.59 -27.16 -10.45
N ALA A 198 -20.07 -25.99 -10.12
CA ALA A 198 -19.07 -25.29 -10.92
C ALA A 198 -18.01 -24.63 -10.04
N LYS A 199 -16.78 -24.57 -10.54
CA LYS A 199 -15.62 -24.01 -9.85
C LYS A 199 -14.89 -23.00 -10.71
N MET A 200 -14.42 -21.94 -10.09
CA MET A 200 -13.58 -20.93 -10.72
C MET A 200 -12.40 -20.55 -9.82
N LYS A 201 -11.39 -19.92 -10.41
CA LYS A 201 -10.22 -19.39 -9.72
C LYS A 201 -10.23 -17.87 -9.76
N LEU A 202 -9.86 -17.26 -8.65
CA LEU A 202 -9.50 -15.85 -8.58
C LEU A 202 -8.00 -15.75 -8.31
N SER A 203 -7.31 -14.97 -9.12
CA SER A 203 -5.85 -14.82 -9.07
C SER A 203 -5.51 -13.39 -8.64
N PRO A 204 -5.16 -13.17 -7.36
CA PRO A 204 -4.71 -11.88 -6.88
C PRO A 204 -3.47 -11.38 -7.62
N SER A 205 -3.50 -10.12 -8.04
CA SER A 205 -2.40 -9.46 -8.75
C SER A 205 -2.03 -8.14 -8.10
N VAL A 206 -0.73 -7.79 -8.15
CA VAL A 206 -0.23 -6.49 -7.70
C VAL A 206 -0.01 -5.62 -8.93
N ASP A 207 -0.47 -4.37 -8.91
CA ASP A 207 -0.30 -3.49 -10.05
C ASP A 207 1.19 -3.13 -10.25
N PRO A 208 1.69 -3.07 -11.50
CA PRO A 208 3.07 -2.66 -11.76
C PRO A 208 3.47 -1.30 -11.16
N CYS A 209 2.53 -0.36 -10.99
CA CYS A 209 2.80 0.91 -10.32
C CYS A 209 3.16 0.73 -8.84
N ASP A 210 2.45 -0.16 -8.12
CA ASP A 210 2.73 -0.44 -6.71
C ASP A 210 4.19 -0.94 -6.56
N LEU A 211 4.61 -1.87 -7.43
CA LEU A 211 5.99 -2.40 -7.43
C LEU A 211 7.04 -1.36 -7.80
N ALA A 212 6.72 -0.45 -8.72
CA ALA A 212 7.68 0.52 -9.25
C ALA A 212 7.80 1.79 -8.39
N ALA A 213 6.78 2.12 -7.59
CA ALA A 213 6.69 3.39 -6.89
C ALA A 213 5.91 3.34 -5.56
N GLY A 214 5.67 2.18 -4.97
CA GLY A 214 5.14 2.06 -3.61
C GLY A 214 6.10 2.62 -2.54
N GLU A 215 5.58 3.19 -1.46
CA GLU A 215 6.36 3.79 -0.37
C GLU A 215 6.41 2.86 0.86
N PRO A 216 7.59 2.65 1.47
CA PRO A 216 7.70 1.95 2.74
C PRO A 216 6.81 2.53 3.85
N LEU A 217 6.18 1.63 4.61
CA LEU A 217 5.26 1.98 5.71
C LEU A 217 4.05 2.82 5.29
N ASP A 218 3.69 2.86 4.00
CA ASP A 218 2.43 3.45 3.58
C ASP A 218 1.26 2.63 4.13
N LEU A 219 0.39 3.27 4.90
CA LEU A 219 -0.80 2.64 5.48
C LEU A 219 -1.81 2.17 4.42
N GLN A 220 -1.70 2.72 3.21
CA GLN A 220 -2.54 2.39 2.07
C GLN A 220 -1.77 1.65 0.96
N GLY A 221 -0.51 1.30 1.21
CA GLY A 221 0.32 0.54 0.31
C GLY A 221 0.00 -0.96 0.33
N VAL A 222 0.23 -1.63 -0.80
CA VAL A 222 -0.01 -3.08 -0.96
C VAL A 222 1.29 -3.88 -1.15
N VAL A 223 2.44 -3.21 -1.12
CA VAL A 223 3.78 -3.78 -1.26
C VAL A 223 4.73 -3.20 -0.20
N PRO A 224 5.91 -3.82 0.03
CA PRO A 224 6.92 -3.26 0.93
C PRO A 224 7.42 -1.84 0.55
N GLY A 225 7.33 -1.48 -0.73
CA GLY A 225 7.75 -0.19 -1.27
C GLY A 225 9.25 -0.11 -1.60
N LEU A 226 9.62 1.00 -2.23
CA LEU A 226 10.97 1.34 -2.68
C LEU A 226 11.41 2.67 -2.09
N LEU A 227 12.68 2.80 -1.72
CA LEU A 227 13.29 4.09 -1.40
C LEU A 227 13.37 4.97 -2.65
N PRO A 228 13.45 6.31 -2.52
CA PRO A 228 13.32 7.16 -3.70
C PRO A 228 14.49 7.05 -4.69
N ASN A 229 15.65 6.49 -4.31
CA ASN A 229 16.76 6.11 -5.21
C ASN A 229 16.53 4.80 -5.99
N GLU A 230 15.59 3.97 -5.56
CA GLU A 230 15.31 2.66 -6.18
C GLU A 230 14.23 2.78 -7.27
N ILE A 231 13.51 3.90 -7.33
CA ILE A 231 12.46 4.16 -8.32
C ILE A 231 13.08 4.29 -9.73
N GLY A 232 12.68 3.37 -10.61
CA GLY A 232 13.13 3.31 -12.01
C GLY A 232 12.54 4.40 -12.92
N ALA A 233 13.15 4.58 -14.09
CA ALA A 233 12.74 5.61 -15.07
C ALA A 233 11.38 5.32 -15.74
N ASP A 234 10.95 4.06 -15.74
CA ASP A 234 9.68 3.58 -16.30
C ASP A 234 8.49 3.72 -15.33
N ALA A 235 8.73 3.96 -14.05
CA ALA A 235 7.71 4.07 -13.01
C ALA A 235 6.61 5.09 -13.36
N VAL A 236 6.97 6.23 -13.99
CA VAL A 236 5.99 7.25 -14.41
C VAL A 236 4.96 6.66 -15.37
N LYS A 237 5.41 5.88 -16.38
CA LYS A 237 4.52 5.28 -17.38
C LYS A 237 3.59 4.24 -16.75
N LEU A 238 4.13 3.41 -15.85
CA LEU A 238 3.36 2.39 -15.14
C LEU A 238 2.28 3.03 -14.28
N CYS A 239 2.63 4.07 -13.52
CA CYS A 239 1.68 4.77 -12.66
C CYS A 239 0.67 5.64 -13.41
N GLU A 240 1.02 6.21 -14.57
CA GLU A 240 0.05 6.85 -15.46
C GLU A 240 -1.00 5.85 -15.96
N ALA A 241 -0.59 4.62 -16.28
CA ALA A 241 -1.51 3.56 -16.67
C ALA A 241 -2.43 3.14 -15.52
N ALA A 242 -1.89 2.97 -14.31
CA ALA A 242 -2.66 2.63 -13.11
C ALA A 242 -3.69 3.72 -12.76
N VAL A 243 -3.30 4.99 -12.76
CA VAL A 243 -4.23 6.12 -12.52
C VAL A 243 -5.33 6.19 -13.58
N LYS A 244 -5.03 5.81 -14.84
CA LYS A 244 -6.03 5.75 -15.91
C LYS A 244 -7.01 4.60 -15.72
N ALA A 245 -6.52 3.42 -15.34
CA ALA A 245 -7.34 2.24 -15.10
C ALA A 245 -8.20 2.37 -13.83
N TYR A 246 -7.65 2.99 -12.78
CA TYR A 246 -8.27 3.09 -11.46
C TYR A 246 -8.31 4.55 -10.98
N PRO A 247 -9.15 5.41 -11.60
CA PRO A 247 -9.18 6.84 -11.31
C PRO A 247 -9.71 7.18 -9.92
N ASP A 248 -10.24 6.26 -9.14
CA ASP A 248 -10.70 6.54 -7.77
C ASP A 248 -9.72 6.05 -6.70
N VAL A 249 -8.73 5.26 -7.10
CA VAL A 249 -7.69 4.77 -6.20
C VAL A 249 -6.68 5.89 -5.91
N ALA A 250 -6.68 6.37 -4.66
CA ALA A 250 -5.84 7.49 -4.25
C ALA A 250 -4.33 7.14 -4.26
N ARG A 251 -3.97 5.89 -3.92
CA ARG A 251 -2.56 5.46 -3.83
C ARG A 251 -1.82 5.58 -5.16
N PHE A 252 -2.43 5.19 -6.28
CA PHE A 252 -1.76 5.27 -7.58
C PHE A 252 -1.42 6.70 -7.99
N ARG A 253 -2.19 7.70 -7.52
CA ARG A 253 -1.82 9.11 -7.72
C ARG A 253 -0.65 9.53 -6.84
N TYR A 254 -0.60 9.03 -5.61
CA TYR A 254 0.53 9.28 -4.73
C TYR A 254 1.80 8.65 -5.30
N GLU A 255 1.74 7.39 -5.73
CA GLU A 255 2.85 6.66 -6.36
C GLU A 255 3.28 7.30 -7.68
N LEU A 256 2.34 7.78 -8.51
CA LEU A 256 2.65 8.63 -9.67
C LEU A 256 3.40 9.90 -9.23
N GLY A 257 2.97 10.53 -8.14
CA GLY A 257 3.66 11.65 -7.52
C GLY A 257 5.12 11.33 -7.17
N ARG A 258 5.37 10.19 -6.53
CA ARG A 258 6.72 9.70 -6.21
C ARG A 258 7.56 9.45 -7.46
N ALA A 259 6.98 8.78 -8.46
CA ALA A 259 7.65 8.53 -9.74
C ALA A 259 8.00 9.83 -10.48
N LEU A 260 7.12 10.84 -10.42
CA LEU A 260 7.36 12.15 -11.02
C LEU A 260 8.44 12.94 -10.26
N LEU A 261 8.49 12.86 -8.92
CA LEU A 261 9.60 13.42 -8.13
C LEU A 261 10.92 12.75 -8.54
N ALA A 262 10.91 11.41 -8.66
CA ALA A 262 12.09 10.66 -9.06
C ALA A 262 12.59 11.02 -10.47
N ALA A 263 11.66 11.36 -11.37
CA ALA A 263 11.96 11.85 -12.72
C ALA A 263 12.27 13.36 -12.78
N GLY A 264 12.30 14.07 -11.65
CA GLY A 264 12.55 15.52 -11.58
C GLY A 264 11.40 16.41 -12.10
N LYS A 265 10.21 15.84 -12.33
CA LYS A 265 9.01 16.55 -12.80
C LYS A 265 8.21 17.15 -11.64
N VAL A 266 8.84 18.05 -10.89
CA VAL A 266 8.37 18.52 -9.57
C VAL A 266 6.94 19.10 -9.59
N ASP A 267 6.60 19.95 -10.57
CA ASP A 267 5.26 20.57 -10.61
C ASP A 267 4.14 19.55 -10.88
N GLN A 268 4.41 18.57 -11.75
CA GLN A 268 3.46 17.48 -12.03
C GLN A 268 3.31 16.59 -10.80
N ALA A 269 4.44 16.28 -10.13
CA ALA A 269 4.44 15.48 -8.92
C ALA A 269 3.58 16.12 -7.82
N ARG A 270 3.80 17.41 -7.55
CA ARG A 270 3.01 18.18 -6.58
C ARG A 270 1.51 18.09 -6.85
N LYS A 271 1.12 18.23 -8.11
CA LYS A 271 -0.30 18.12 -8.51
C LYS A 271 -0.84 16.72 -8.25
N ALA A 272 -0.10 15.67 -8.59
CA ALA A 272 -0.51 14.28 -8.36
C ALA A 272 -0.62 13.96 -6.85
N ILE A 273 0.35 14.40 -6.06
CA ILE A 273 0.35 14.25 -4.59
C ILE A 273 -0.83 14.99 -3.96
N GLN A 274 -1.11 16.23 -4.39
CA GLN A 274 -2.28 16.98 -3.93
C GLN A 274 -3.58 16.23 -4.25
N GLN A 275 -3.72 15.74 -5.49
CA GLN A 275 -4.89 14.97 -5.89
C GLN A 275 -5.07 13.66 -5.10
N ALA A 276 -3.98 13.03 -4.67
CA ALA A 276 -4.02 11.87 -3.79
C ALA A 276 -4.47 12.26 -2.37
N ALA A 277 -3.91 13.34 -1.81
CA ALA A 277 -4.28 13.87 -0.50
C ALA A 277 -5.77 14.30 -0.44
N ASP A 278 -6.27 14.96 -1.49
CA ASP A 278 -7.68 15.36 -1.62
C ASP A 278 -8.63 14.14 -1.64
N ARG A 279 -8.13 12.97 -2.07
CA ARG A 279 -8.84 11.68 -2.05
C ARG A 279 -8.58 10.88 -0.78
N GLY A 280 -8.00 11.50 0.24
CA GLY A 280 -7.78 10.90 1.55
C GLY A 280 -6.50 10.10 1.71
N HIS A 281 -5.57 10.13 0.75
CA HIS A 281 -4.29 9.42 0.88
C HIS A 281 -3.42 10.01 2.00
N VAL A 282 -3.21 9.25 3.08
CA VAL A 282 -2.57 9.72 4.31
C VAL A 282 -1.10 10.11 4.08
N ARG A 283 -0.32 9.22 3.46
CA ARG A 283 1.10 9.47 3.17
C ARG A 283 1.29 10.65 2.21
N ALA A 284 0.33 10.94 1.34
CA ALA A 284 0.41 12.09 0.43
C ALA A 284 0.30 13.42 1.19
N VAL A 285 -0.48 13.46 2.28
CA VAL A 285 -0.55 14.63 3.17
C VAL A 285 0.81 14.91 3.80
N PHE A 286 1.51 13.87 4.28
CA PHE A 286 2.89 14.00 4.77
C PHE A 286 3.82 14.55 3.68
N GLU A 287 3.75 13.99 2.48
CA GLU A 287 4.63 14.39 1.36
C GLU A 287 4.46 15.87 1.00
N LEU A 288 3.22 16.41 1.02
CA LEU A 288 3.00 17.85 0.86
C LEU A 288 3.74 18.66 1.94
N GLY A 289 3.72 18.19 3.18
CA GLY A 289 4.49 18.79 4.28
C GLY A 289 6.00 18.78 4.00
N TYR A 290 6.52 17.67 3.49
CA TYR A 290 7.92 17.54 3.11
C TYR A 290 8.32 18.51 2.00
N LEU A 291 7.50 18.67 0.96
CA LEU A 291 7.75 19.62 -0.12
C LEU A 291 7.76 21.08 0.38
N HIS A 292 6.89 21.44 1.32
CA HIS A 292 6.90 22.75 1.98
C HIS A 292 8.12 22.96 2.89
N ALA A 293 8.53 21.94 3.65
CA ALA A 293 9.68 22.03 4.55
C ALA A 293 11.00 22.18 3.79
N THR A 294 11.11 21.55 2.62
CA THR A 294 12.31 21.57 1.77
C THR A 294 12.31 22.69 0.74
N GLY A 295 11.15 23.26 0.41
CA GLY A 295 11.03 24.22 -0.70
C GLY A 295 11.21 23.55 -2.07
N THR A 296 10.80 22.29 -2.20
CA THR A 296 10.95 21.56 -3.47
C THR A 296 9.94 22.09 -4.50
N GLY A 297 10.45 22.90 -5.45
CA GLY A 297 9.63 23.59 -6.45
C GLY A 297 8.86 24.80 -5.91
N MET A 298 9.18 25.29 -4.70
CA MET A 298 8.52 26.43 -4.07
C MET A 298 9.40 27.10 -3.00
N ALA A 299 8.94 28.19 -2.40
CA ALA A 299 9.59 28.76 -1.23
C ALA A 299 9.40 27.86 0.01
N VAL A 300 10.41 27.80 0.88
CA VAL A 300 10.31 27.07 2.15
C VAL A 300 9.24 27.69 3.04
N ASP A 301 8.31 26.87 3.53
CA ASP A 301 7.30 27.24 4.51
C ASP A 301 7.17 26.16 5.59
N ARG A 302 7.92 26.35 6.68
CA ARG A 302 7.91 25.40 7.81
C ARG A 302 6.60 25.39 8.58
N LYS A 303 5.88 26.52 8.63
CA LYS A 303 4.61 26.57 9.37
C LYS A 303 3.57 25.74 8.65
N GLN A 304 3.46 25.90 7.33
CA GLN A 304 2.57 25.08 6.51
C GLN A 304 3.00 23.60 6.53
N ALA A 305 4.29 23.31 6.49
CA ALA A 305 4.79 21.93 6.62
C ALA A 305 4.30 21.26 7.92
N ASN A 306 4.40 21.96 9.05
CA ASN A 306 3.96 21.45 10.34
C ASN A 306 2.45 21.19 10.40
N THR A 307 1.63 22.01 9.72
CA THR A 307 0.18 21.73 9.58
C THR A 307 -0.06 20.38 8.89
N PHE A 308 0.67 20.10 7.81
CA PHE A 308 0.55 18.83 7.10
C PHE A 308 1.09 17.65 7.92
N TYR A 309 2.24 17.81 8.57
CA TYR A 309 2.80 16.76 9.44
C TYR A 309 1.87 16.41 10.59
N ALA A 310 1.26 17.40 11.24
CA ALA A 310 0.26 17.17 12.29
C ALA A 310 -0.94 16.39 11.74
N ALA A 311 -1.49 16.82 10.60
CA ALA A 311 -2.64 16.14 9.98
C ALA A 311 -2.34 14.70 9.55
N ALA A 312 -1.13 14.42 9.07
CA ALA A 312 -0.69 13.06 8.75
C ALA A 312 -0.50 12.22 10.03
N ALA A 313 0.16 12.78 11.05
CA ALA A 313 0.37 12.12 12.34
C ALA A 313 -0.95 11.74 13.02
N ASP A 314 -1.95 12.62 12.99
CA ASP A 314 -3.30 12.38 13.55
C ASP A 314 -4.02 11.22 12.85
N LYS A 315 -3.67 10.93 11.58
CA LYS A 315 -4.17 9.78 10.82
C LYS A 315 -3.31 8.53 10.94
N GLY A 316 -2.32 8.51 11.83
CA GLY A 316 -1.49 7.33 12.07
C GLY A 316 -0.20 7.25 11.24
N ASP A 317 0.12 8.27 10.44
CA ASP A 317 1.23 8.21 9.50
C ASP A 317 2.61 8.20 10.20
N PRO A 318 3.47 7.15 10.05
CA PRO A 318 4.73 7.10 10.80
C PRO A 318 5.75 8.17 10.42
N TYR A 319 5.80 8.65 9.16
CA TYR A 319 6.70 9.75 8.81
C TYR A 319 6.14 11.08 9.30
N GLY A 320 4.83 11.30 9.21
CA GLY A 320 4.10 12.42 9.81
C GLY A 320 4.33 12.50 11.30
N MET A 321 4.17 11.39 12.03
CA MET A 321 4.50 11.28 13.45
C MET A 321 5.97 11.63 13.72
N THR A 322 6.89 11.19 12.88
CA THR A 322 8.32 11.49 13.05
C THR A 322 8.61 12.97 12.85
N SER A 323 8.16 13.57 11.74
CA SER A 323 8.42 14.98 11.44
C SER A 323 7.68 15.91 12.39
N TRP A 324 6.44 15.60 12.74
CA TRP A 324 5.68 16.36 13.72
C TRP A 324 6.26 16.21 15.13
N GLY A 325 6.62 14.99 15.50
CA GLY A 325 7.31 14.68 16.76
C GLY A 325 8.61 15.46 16.89
N ARG A 326 9.43 15.50 15.85
CA ARG A 326 10.66 16.30 15.79
C ARG A 326 10.38 17.80 15.93
N ALA A 327 9.36 18.31 15.24
CA ALA A 327 8.98 19.72 15.31
C ALA A 327 8.56 20.12 16.74
N LEU A 328 7.71 19.33 17.38
CA LEU A 328 7.27 19.55 18.77
C LEU A 328 8.41 19.37 19.77
N PHE A 329 9.23 18.33 19.61
CA PHE A 329 10.33 18.04 20.55
C PHE A 329 11.38 19.15 20.59
N HIS A 330 11.70 19.75 19.43
CA HIS A 330 12.70 20.81 19.32
C HIS A 330 12.14 22.23 19.26
N GLY A 331 10.82 22.40 19.08
CA GLY A 331 10.19 23.70 18.85
C GLY A 331 10.48 24.29 17.46
N TYR A 332 10.60 23.45 16.43
CA TYR A 332 10.92 23.91 15.07
C TYR A 332 9.68 24.50 14.39
N GLY A 333 9.53 25.82 14.48
CA GLY A 333 8.42 26.55 13.86
C GLY A 333 7.07 26.37 14.57
N VAL A 334 7.09 25.80 15.78
CA VAL A 334 5.93 25.62 16.67
C VAL A 334 6.37 25.77 18.12
N GLU A 335 5.41 25.97 19.02
CA GLU A 335 5.67 25.90 20.47
C GLU A 335 6.17 24.50 20.83
N ARG A 336 7.23 24.45 21.65
CA ARG A 336 7.88 23.19 22.02
C ARG A 336 7.01 22.43 23.03
N ASP A 337 6.69 21.19 22.68
CA ASP A 337 6.08 20.20 23.56
C ASP A 337 6.92 18.93 23.52
N THR A 338 7.90 18.84 24.43
CA THR A 338 8.84 17.72 24.50
C THR A 338 8.11 16.39 24.72
N GLY A 339 7.09 16.37 25.57
CA GLY A 339 6.38 15.14 25.96
C GLY A 339 5.61 14.57 24.78
N LYS A 340 4.80 15.40 24.11
CA LYS A 340 4.06 14.98 22.91
C LYS A 340 5.01 14.64 21.76
N GLY A 341 6.10 15.41 21.59
CA GLY A 341 7.11 15.14 20.57
C GLY A 341 7.77 13.77 20.74
N LEU A 342 8.16 13.42 21.97
CA LEU A 342 8.76 12.13 22.29
C LEU A 342 7.77 10.97 22.07
N ASP A 343 6.51 11.12 22.50
CA ASP A 343 5.48 10.10 22.31
C ASP A 343 5.24 9.77 20.82
N LEU A 344 5.17 10.78 19.96
CA LEU A 344 5.03 10.58 18.52
C LEU A 344 6.24 9.85 17.91
N LEU A 345 7.46 10.20 18.32
CA LEU A 345 8.67 9.51 17.87
C LEU A 345 8.67 8.03 18.30
N LEU A 346 8.27 7.74 19.54
CA LEU A 346 8.16 6.38 20.06
C LEU A 346 7.13 5.55 19.28
N LYS A 347 5.96 6.14 18.97
CA LYS A 347 4.92 5.50 18.14
C LYS A 347 5.42 5.19 16.73
N ALA A 348 6.07 6.16 16.07
CA ALA A 348 6.64 5.94 14.75
C ALA A 348 7.71 4.84 14.75
N ALA A 349 8.58 4.81 15.76
CA ALA A 349 9.58 3.76 15.91
C ALA A 349 8.94 2.38 16.15
N ALA A 350 7.86 2.29 16.93
CA ALA A 350 7.11 1.05 17.12
C ALA A 350 6.49 0.52 15.82
N MET A 351 6.14 1.41 14.88
CA MET A 351 5.68 1.08 13.53
C MET A 351 6.83 0.73 12.56
N GLY A 352 8.08 0.75 13.04
CA GLY A 352 9.25 0.39 12.25
C GLY A 352 9.95 1.55 11.55
N HIS A 353 9.58 2.82 11.83
CA HIS A 353 10.22 3.97 11.19
C HIS A 353 11.65 4.19 11.71
N THR A 354 12.65 3.95 10.85
CA THR A 354 14.06 3.89 11.27
C THR A 354 14.66 5.26 11.56
N TYR A 355 14.24 6.33 10.86
CA TYR A 355 14.67 7.68 11.22
C TYR A 355 14.15 8.12 12.61
N ALA A 356 12.98 7.64 13.04
CA ALA A 356 12.51 7.89 14.40
C ALA A 356 13.37 7.15 15.42
N MET A 357 13.78 5.90 15.12
CA MET A 357 14.73 5.16 15.96
C MET A 357 16.07 5.90 16.08
N ASN A 358 16.59 6.44 14.98
CA ASN A 358 17.82 7.22 14.97
C ASN A 358 17.70 8.52 15.80
N ASP A 359 16.58 9.23 15.69
CA ASP A 359 16.29 10.42 16.51
C ASP A 359 16.20 10.06 18.01
N LEU A 360 15.47 9.00 18.35
CA LEU A 360 15.35 8.51 19.72
C LEU A 360 16.70 8.07 20.29
N ALA A 361 17.52 7.40 19.49
CA ALA A 361 18.88 7.03 19.88
C ALA A 361 19.71 8.28 20.21
N ALA A 362 19.64 9.33 19.40
CA ALA A 362 20.32 10.60 19.68
C ALA A 362 19.79 11.27 20.96
N ILE A 363 18.46 11.29 21.14
CA ILE A 363 17.81 11.86 22.34
C ILE A 363 18.28 11.14 23.60
N PHE A 364 18.24 9.81 23.62
CA PHE A 364 18.65 9.03 24.79
C PHE A 364 20.16 8.96 24.96
N THR A 365 20.97 9.12 23.90
CA THR A 365 22.43 9.20 24.05
C THR A 365 22.84 10.45 24.81
N GLU A 366 22.20 11.58 24.56
CA GLU A 366 22.66 12.87 25.09
C GLU A 366 21.84 13.34 26.30
N GLY A 367 20.58 12.93 26.40
CA GLY A 367 19.61 13.53 27.30
C GLY A 367 19.28 14.96 26.87
N ARG A 368 18.15 15.17 26.20
CA ARG A 368 17.79 16.47 25.60
C ARG A 368 16.40 16.93 26.05
N ASN A 369 16.25 18.25 26.17
CA ASN A 369 14.96 18.91 26.42
C ASN A 369 14.18 18.40 27.65
N GLY A 370 14.89 17.93 28.69
CA GLY A 370 14.28 17.37 29.91
C GLY A 370 14.10 15.86 29.90
N VAL A 371 14.40 15.18 28.80
CA VAL A 371 14.50 13.71 28.75
C VAL A 371 15.88 13.29 29.28
N PRO A 372 15.97 12.45 30.32
CA PRO A 372 17.26 11.94 30.81
C PRO A 372 17.97 11.09 29.76
N ALA A 373 19.30 11.13 29.78
CA ALA A 373 20.11 10.20 29.00
C ALA A 373 19.89 8.75 29.46
N ASP A 374 19.86 7.83 28.51
CA ASP A 374 19.77 6.39 28.71
C ASP A 374 20.48 5.67 27.57
N GLN A 375 21.75 5.35 27.80
CA GLN A 375 22.60 4.76 26.76
C GLN A 375 22.12 3.38 26.31
N ALA A 376 21.52 2.58 27.22
CA ALA A 376 21.02 1.26 26.90
C ALA A 376 19.81 1.35 25.95
N ARG A 377 18.86 2.26 26.23
CA ARG A 377 17.75 2.53 25.32
C ARG A 377 18.22 3.08 23.98
N ALA A 378 19.24 3.96 23.98
CA ALA A 378 19.79 4.49 22.74
C ALA A 378 20.34 3.38 21.84
N VAL A 379 21.12 2.46 22.39
CA VAL A 379 21.66 1.30 21.67
C VAL A 379 20.56 0.39 21.17
N ALA A 380 19.54 0.11 21.98
CA ALA A 380 18.42 -0.75 21.57
C ALA A 380 17.68 -0.20 20.33
N PHE A 381 17.49 1.12 20.23
CA PHE A 381 16.91 1.73 19.03
C PHE A 381 17.81 1.58 17.81
N LEU A 382 19.13 1.76 17.96
CA LEU A 382 20.06 1.58 16.86
C LEU A 382 20.12 0.12 16.39
N GLU A 383 20.13 -0.84 17.32
CA GLU A 383 20.06 -2.28 16.99
C GLU A 383 18.77 -2.62 16.23
N ALA A 384 17.62 -2.07 16.67
CA ALA A 384 16.34 -2.25 15.98
C ALA A 384 16.34 -1.68 14.56
N GLY A 385 17.06 -0.59 14.31
CA GLY A 385 17.26 -0.02 12.98
C GLY A 385 18.22 -0.88 12.12
N VAL A 386 19.32 -1.37 12.71
CA VAL A 386 20.27 -2.28 12.03
C VAL A 386 19.58 -3.57 11.58
N GLN A 387 18.71 -4.15 12.40
CA GLN A 387 17.91 -5.33 12.05
C GLN A 387 17.03 -5.08 10.81
N ARG A 388 16.55 -3.84 10.64
CA ARG A 388 15.77 -3.38 9.48
C ARG A 388 16.63 -2.90 8.30
N GLN A 389 17.93 -3.19 8.32
CA GLN A 389 18.89 -2.76 7.31
C GLN A 389 19.03 -1.23 7.20
N ASP A 390 18.72 -0.47 8.26
CA ASP A 390 18.90 0.99 8.23
C ASP A 390 20.38 1.36 8.25
N MET A 391 20.84 1.95 7.15
CA MET A 391 22.23 2.32 6.97
C MET A 391 22.69 3.42 7.95
N TYR A 392 21.80 4.32 8.38
CA TYR A 392 22.12 5.38 9.33
C TYR A 392 22.29 4.83 10.74
N SER A 393 21.43 3.89 11.16
CA SER A 393 21.58 3.16 12.42
C SER A 393 22.88 2.37 12.45
N MET A 394 23.28 1.73 11.34
CA MET A 394 24.58 1.03 11.24
C MET A 394 25.75 1.99 11.49
N ASN A 395 25.77 3.16 10.85
CA ASN A 395 26.82 4.15 11.08
C ASN A 395 26.80 4.70 12.52
N LEU A 396 25.63 4.97 13.09
CA LEU A 396 25.53 5.46 14.48
C LEU A 396 25.98 4.39 15.48
N LEU A 397 25.58 3.14 15.31
CA LEU A 397 25.98 2.03 16.18
C LEU A 397 27.48 1.75 16.06
N GLY A 398 28.03 1.80 14.84
CA GLY A 398 29.48 1.68 14.63
C GLY A 398 30.26 2.75 15.39
N ARG A 399 29.77 4.01 15.41
CA ARG A 399 30.35 5.08 16.23
C ARG A 399 30.23 4.82 17.73
N ASN A 400 29.15 4.18 18.18
CA ASN A 400 29.00 3.78 19.58
C ASN A 400 30.02 2.70 19.97
N TYR A 401 30.24 1.69 19.12
CA TYR A 401 31.30 0.70 19.33
C TYR A 401 32.71 1.29 19.33
N LEU A 402 33.00 2.32 18.52
CA LEU A 402 34.29 3.01 18.60
C LEU A 402 34.47 3.79 19.91
N SER A 403 33.42 4.47 20.35
CA SER A 403 33.49 5.39 21.52
C SER A 403 33.23 4.70 22.85
N GLY A 404 32.62 3.52 22.87
CA GLY A 404 32.16 2.83 24.07
C GLY A 404 30.89 3.45 24.67
N ARG A 405 30.07 4.13 23.85
CA ARG A 405 28.84 4.79 24.32
C ARG A 405 27.68 3.79 24.34
N GLY A 406 27.35 3.32 25.54
CA GLY A 406 26.26 2.36 25.77
C GLY A 406 26.58 0.91 25.41
N VAL A 407 27.74 0.65 24.81
CA VAL A 407 28.25 -0.67 24.45
C VAL A 407 29.72 -0.77 24.83
N GLU A 408 30.22 -2.00 24.98
CA GLU A 408 31.67 -2.23 25.08
C GLU A 408 32.38 -1.77 23.80
N LYS A 409 33.60 -1.24 23.93
CA LYS A 409 34.37 -0.81 22.78
C LYS A 409 34.74 -2.01 21.91
N ASP A 410 34.30 -1.98 20.65
CA ASP A 410 34.64 -3.00 19.67
C ASP A 410 34.90 -2.37 18.29
N PRO A 411 36.15 -1.98 18.00
CA PRO A 411 36.52 -1.45 16.70
C PRO A 411 36.29 -2.42 15.53
N LYS A 412 36.27 -3.74 15.75
CA LYS A 412 35.99 -4.71 14.68
C LYS A 412 34.50 -4.73 14.33
N ALA A 413 33.62 -4.69 15.34
CA ALA A 413 32.20 -4.52 15.11
C ALA A 413 31.89 -3.19 14.40
N ALA A 414 32.56 -2.11 14.78
CA ALA A 414 32.42 -0.82 14.11
C ALA A 414 32.83 -0.89 12.63
N LEU A 415 33.98 -1.48 12.32
CA LEU A 415 34.45 -1.71 10.95
C LEU A 415 33.39 -2.43 10.10
N ALA A 416 32.84 -3.54 10.61
CA ALA A 416 31.84 -4.33 9.90
C ALA A 416 30.55 -3.53 9.63
N LEU A 417 30.07 -2.77 10.62
CA LEU A 417 28.89 -1.92 10.48
C LEU A 417 29.12 -0.78 9.49
N PHE A 418 30.28 -0.12 9.52
CA PHE A 418 30.59 0.92 8.54
C PHE A 418 30.68 0.37 7.14
N GLN A 419 31.33 -0.77 6.92
CA GLN A 419 31.42 -1.39 5.60
C GLN A 419 30.01 -1.69 5.06
N LYS A 420 29.15 -2.30 5.87
CA LYS A 420 27.77 -2.58 5.48
C LYS A 420 26.97 -1.31 5.17
N ALA A 421 27.13 -0.26 5.96
CA ALA A 421 26.50 1.03 5.69
C ALA A 421 27.01 1.65 4.38
N ILE A 422 28.31 1.54 4.09
CA ILE A 422 28.91 2.00 2.83
C ILE A 422 28.31 1.27 1.63
N ASP A 423 28.15 -0.05 1.73
CA ASP A 423 27.58 -0.91 0.68
C ASP A 423 26.11 -0.54 0.41
N LEU A 424 25.36 -0.14 1.45
CA LEU A 424 23.99 0.36 1.35
C LEU A 424 23.90 1.84 0.92
N GLY A 425 25.02 2.49 0.61
CA GLY A 425 25.03 3.85 0.06
C GLY A 425 25.11 4.98 1.09
N GLN A 426 25.38 4.69 2.36
CA GLN A 426 25.34 5.70 3.42
C GLN A 426 26.40 6.82 3.20
N PRO A 427 26.05 8.11 3.35
CA PRO A 427 26.96 9.23 3.07
C PRO A 427 28.16 9.40 4.01
N TYR A 428 27.96 9.23 5.32
CA TYR A 428 28.90 9.56 6.39
C TYR A 428 29.78 8.38 6.86
N ALA A 429 29.40 7.15 6.56
CA ALA A 429 30.08 5.91 6.94
C ALA A 429 31.47 5.80 6.28
N PRO A 430 31.67 6.21 5.01
CA PRO A 430 33.01 6.32 4.44
C PRO A 430 33.92 7.21 5.29
N GLY A 431 33.46 8.38 5.75
CA GLY A 431 34.24 9.26 6.62
C GLY A 431 34.53 8.66 7.99
N SER A 432 33.56 7.92 8.57
CA SER A 432 33.78 7.19 9.84
C SER A 432 34.86 6.11 9.70
N LEU A 433 34.81 5.31 8.63
CA LEU A 433 35.81 4.28 8.36
C LEU A 433 37.17 4.88 7.97
N ALA A 434 37.18 5.98 7.21
CA ALA A 434 38.39 6.71 6.86
C ALA A 434 39.16 7.18 8.10
N ARG A 435 38.47 7.67 9.13
CA ARG A 435 39.09 8.04 10.41
C ARG A 435 39.71 6.84 11.12
N MET A 436 39.11 5.65 11.05
CA MET A 436 39.72 4.44 11.60
C MET A 436 41.04 4.10 10.92
N TYR A 437 41.09 4.13 9.58
CA TYR A 437 42.32 3.91 8.82
C TYR A 437 43.36 5.02 9.02
N ARG A 438 42.92 6.28 9.14
CA ARG A 438 43.79 7.42 9.43
C ARG A 438 44.46 7.25 10.80
N ASP A 439 43.71 6.83 11.81
CA ASP A 439 44.15 6.81 13.20
C ASP A 439 44.68 5.42 13.64
N GLY A 440 44.57 4.38 12.80
CA GLY A 440 44.99 3.01 13.12
C GLY A 440 44.12 2.34 14.19
N VAL A 441 42.83 2.70 14.29
CA VAL A 441 41.92 2.21 15.33
C VAL A 441 41.17 0.98 14.82
N GLY A 442 41.51 -0.20 15.33
CA GLY A 442 40.86 -1.47 14.93
C GLY A 442 41.31 -2.03 13.58
N VAL A 443 42.17 -1.28 12.86
CA VAL A 443 42.76 -1.61 11.57
C VAL A 443 44.21 -1.12 11.55
N GLU A 444 45.05 -1.68 10.68
CA GLU A 444 46.37 -1.10 10.41
C GLU A 444 46.21 0.30 9.80
N GLN A 445 47.06 1.25 10.22
CA GLN A 445 47.01 2.61 9.70
C GLN A 445 47.29 2.60 8.19
N ASN A 446 46.39 3.21 7.41
CA ASN A 446 46.52 3.31 5.97
C ASN A 446 45.96 4.66 5.47
N LEU A 447 46.86 5.60 5.20
CA LEU A 447 46.47 6.96 4.79
C LEU A 447 45.93 7.03 3.37
N ASP A 448 46.29 6.10 2.49
CA ASP A 448 45.79 6.07 1.11
C ASP A 448 44.35 5.56 1.08
N GLU A 449 44.04 4.54 1.89
CA GLU A 449 42.66 4.06 2.06
C GLU A 449 41.79 5.11 2.76
N ALA A 450 42.33 5.80 3.77
CA ALA A 450 41.64 6.93 4.40
C ALA A 450 41.31 8.03 3.38
N GLN A 451 42.25 8.39 2.48
CA GLN A 451 42.00 9.36 1.41
C GLN A 451 40.86 8.88 0.50
N ARG A 452 40.94 7.64 -0.01
CA ARG A 452 39.90 7.06 -0.89
C ARG A 452 38.51 7.12 -0.26
N LEU A 453 38.41 6.76 1.02
CA LEU A 453 37.14 6.74 1.75
C LEU A 453 36.60 8.15 2.07
N PHE A 454 37.45 9.12 2.42
CA PHE A 454 37.00 10.51 2.57
C PHE A 454 36.50 11.10 1.25
N GLU A 455 37.15 10.76 0.12
CA GLU A 455 36.70 11.17 -1.21
C GLU A 455 35.36 10.53 -1.58
N LEU A 456 35.17 9.24 -1.25
CA LEU A 456 33.87 8.58 -1.38
C LEU A 456 32.78 9.26 -0.55
N GLY A 457 33.05 9.57 0.72
CA GLY A 457 32.13 10.32 1.58
C GLY A 457 31.78 11.68 0.98
N THR A 458 32.78 12.44 0.54
CA THR A 458 32.60 13.73 -0.14
C THR A 458 31.69 13.60 -1.36
N SER A 459 31.91 12.57 -2.19
CA SER A 459 31.08 12.33 -3.38
C SER A 459 29.61 12.06 -3.04
N ARG A 460 29.36 11.49 -1.85
CA ARG A 460 28.03 11.25 -1.27
C ARG A 460 27.52 12.39 -0.39
N GLY A 461 28.21 13.52 -0.34
CA GLY A 461 27.75 14.72 0.37
C GLY A 461 28.25 14.89 1.80
N ASP A 462 29.15 14.05 2.30
CA ASP A 462 29.75 14.20 3.63
C ASP A 462 30.72 15.40 3.69
N GLN A 463 30.23 16.53 4.20
CA GLN A 463 31.01 17.75 4.40
C GLN A 463 32.15 17.55 5.41
N SER A 464 31.96 16.72 6.44
CA SER A 464 33.01 16.44 7.43
C SER A 464 34.12 15.58 6.81
N GLY A 465 33.74 14.60 5.98
CA GLY A 465 34.69 13.81 5.19
C GLY A 465 35.51 14.68 4.23
N ALA A 466 34.88 15.66 3.57
CA ALA A 466 35.59 16.63 2.74
C ALA A 466 36.58 17.47 3.56
N TYR A 467 36.19 17.90 4.76
CA TYR A 467 37.07 18.66 5.64
C TYR A 467 38.27 17.82 6.12
N ASP A 468 38.01 16.60 6.56
CA ASP A 468 39.04 15.64 6.97
C ASP A 468 40.01 15.31 5.81
N ARG A 469 39.51 15.20 4.56
CA ARG A 469 40.34 15.00 3.38
C ARG A 469 41.30 16.17 3.13
N ALA A 470 40.81 17.40 3.29
CA ALA A 470 41.63 18.60 3.17
C ALA A 470 42.68 18.66 4.29
N ALA A 471 42.27 18.36 5.53
CA ALA A 471 43.16 18.34 6.68
C ALA A 471 44.30 17.31 6.49
N LEU A 472 43.97 16.10 6.01
CA LEU A 472 44.95 15.06 5.73
C LEU A 472 45.97 15.47 4.65
N GLU A 473 45.55 16.24 3.64
CA GLU A 473 46.48 16.79 2.66
C GLU A 473 47.41 17.84 3.28
N MET A 474 46.86 18.77 4.07
CA MET A 474 47.63 19.83 4.73
C MET A 474 48.65 19.29 5.74
N GLN A 475 48.41 18.13 6.35
CA GLN A 475 49.36 17.47 7.26
C GLN A 475 50.68 17.08 6.58
N LYS A 476 50.73 16.99 5.24
CA LYS A 476 51.96 16.73 4.48
C LYS A 476 52.93 17.93 4.46
N GLY A 477 52.54 19.09 5.00
CA GLY A 477 53.37 20.29 5.08
C GLY A 477 53.82 20.78 3.70
N ASP A 478 55.12 20.98 3.52
CA ASP A 478 55.70 21.44 2.25
C ASP A 478 55.46 20.47 1.07
N LYS A 479 55.15 19.21 1.35
CA LYS A 479 54.82 18.20 0.33
C LYS A 479 53.34 18.17 -0.06
N ALA A 480 52.49 18.96 0.60
CA ALA A 480 51.06 18.97 0.34
C ALA A 480 50.73 19.53 -1.05
N ASP A 481 49.83 18.86 -1.77
CA ASP A 481 49.17 19.47 -2.92
C ASP A 481 48.13 20.48 -2.42
N GLN A 482 48.54 21.74 -2.38
CA GLN A 482 47.71 22.85 -1.94
C GLN A 482 46.43 23.01 -2.78
N ALA A 483 46.42 22.58 -4.06
CA ALA A 483 45.21 22.63 -4.89
C ALA A 483 44.20 21.57 -4.45
N VAL A 484 44.67 20.38 -4.06
CA VAL A 484 43.81 19.32 -3.49
C VAL A 484 43.20 19.78 -2.17
N ALA A 485 43.98 20.37 -1.26
CA ALA A 485 43.45 20.92 0.00
C ALA A 485 42.36 21.98 -0.24
N VAL A 486 42.61 22.91 -1.18
CA VAL A 486 41.63 23.94 -1.57
C VAL A 486 40.35 23.33 -2.15
N ARG A 487 40.47 22.32 -3.01
CA ARG A 487 39.33 21.60 -3.62
C ARG A 487 38.41 21.06 -2.54
N PHE A 488 38.95 20.31 -1.58
CA PHE A 488 38.14 19.66 -0.54
C PHE A 488 37.59 20.65 0.51
N LEU A 489 38.30 21.76 0.78
CA LEU A 489 37.72 22.87 1.55
C LEU A 489 36.55 23.55 0.80
N ALA A 490 36.64 23.69 -0.52
CA ALA A 490 35.54 24.21 -1.32
C ALA A 490 34.31 23.28 -1.29
N PHE A 491 34.52 21.95 -1.37
CA PHE A 491 33.44 20.97 -1.17
C PHE A 491 32.86 21.05 0.24
N THR A 492 33.70 21.14 1.28
CA THR A 492 33.24 21.31 2.67
C THR A 492 32.26 22.47 2.78
N VAL A 493 32.65 23.66 2.31
CA VAL A 493 31.81 24.85 2.36
C VAL A 493 30.58 24.75 1.47
N ALA A 494 30.68 24.07 0.33
CA ALA A 494 29.57 23.88 -0.60
C ALA A 494 28.51 22.92 -0.06
N LEU A 495 28.91 21.91 0.71
CA LEU A 495 28.05 20.85 1.24
C LEU A 495 27.53 21.17 2.66
N ASP A 496 28.18 22.08 3.39
CA ASP A 496 27.77 22.51 4.72
C ASP A 496 26.55 23.45 4.72
N LEU A 497 25.36 22.89 4.49
CA LEU A 497 24.09 23.63 4.45
C LEU A 497 23.61 24.13 5.81
N ARG A 498 24.08 23.49 6.90
CA ARG A 498 23.71 23.82 8.29
C ARG A 498 24.74 24.71 8.99
N ASN A 499 25.82 25.07 8.31
CA ASN A 499 26.92 25.86 8.85
C ASN A 499 27.54 25.22 10.12
N GLU A 500 27.75 23.91 10.07
CA GLU A 500 28.35 23.08 11.12
C GLU A 500 29.88 23.19 11.16
N LEU A 501 30.50 23.61 10.06
CA LEU A 501 31.95 23.77 9.91
C LEU A 501 32.30 25.22 9.53
N PRO A 502 31.98 26.21 10.39
CA PRO A 502 32.15 27.63 10.07
C PRO A 502 33.62 28.00 9.74
N ASP A 503 34.57 27.27 10.32
CA ASP A 503 36.01 27.50 10.12
C ASP A 503 36.51 27.08 8.73
N ALA A 504 35.75 26.27 7.99
CA ALA A 504 36.14 25.84 6.65
C ALA A 504 36.29 27.02 5.69
N ARG A 505 35.41 28.04 5.80
CA ARG A 505 35.50 29.28 5.00
C ARG A 505 36.75 30.08 5.36
N ALA A 506 37.03 30.23 6.65
CA ALA A 506 38.21 30.95 7.12
C ALA A 506 39.49 30.23 6.71
N THR A 507 39.50 28.91 6.74
CA THR A 507 40.63 28.07 6.31
C THR A 507 40.87 28.20 4.82
N LEU A 508 39.82 28.10 3.99
CA LEU A 508 39.88 28.33 2.55
C LEU A 508 40.44 29.72 2.19
N ALA A 509 40.03 30.75 2.94
CA ALA A 509 40.46 32.13 2.70
C ALA A 509 41.98 32.32 2.83
N LYS A 510 42.65 31.54 3.70
CA LYS A 510 44.10 31.64 3.96
C LYS A 510 44.99 31.20 2.78
N PHE A 511 44.46 30.44 1.82
CA PHE A 511 45.24 29.96 0.68
C PHE A 511 45.53 31.08 -0.34
N GLY A 512 46.74 31.04 -0.92
CA GLY A 512 47.15 31.98 -1.98
C GLY A 512 46.42 31.77 -3.31
N ALA A 513 46.58 32.72 -4.24
CA ALA A 513 45.87 32.71 -5.52
C ALA A 513 46.22 31.51 -6.42
N LYS A 514 47.48 31.04 -6.40
CA LYS A 514 47.95 29.94 -7.26
C LYS A 514 47.21 28.60 -7.01
N PRO A 515 47.17 28.05 -5.78
CA PRO A 515 46.42 26.81 -5.52
C PRO A 515 44.92 26.96 -5.75
N LYS A 516 44.35 28.13 -5.43
CA LYS A 516 42.94 28.44 -5.72
C LYS A 516 42.63 28.39 -7.22
N ALA A 517 43.46 29.00 -8.05
CA ALA A 517 43.29 28.96 -9.50
C ALA A 517 43.45 27.54 -10.07
N ALA A 518 44.38 26.75 -9.54
CA ALA A 518 44.58 25.36 -9.96
C ALA A 518 43.36 24.48 -9.62
N ALA A 519 42.87 24.53 -8.38
CA ALA A 519 41.69 23.79 -7.94
C ALA A 519 40.43 24.19 -8.73
N LEU A 520 40.25 25.50 -8.95
CA LEU A 520 39.15 26.02 -9.75
C LEU A 520 39.21 25.52 -11.20
N LYS A 521 40.40 25.52 -11.81
CA LYS A 521 40.60 25.00 -13.17
C LYS A 521 40.27 23.52 -13.26
N GLN A 522 40.73 22.72 -12.30
CA GLN A 522 40.45 21.28 -12.24
C GLN A 522 38.96 21.00 -12.16
N MET A 523 38.27 21.54 -11.15
CA MET A 523 36.83 21.30 -10.96
C MET A 523 35.99 21.80 -12.15
N ARG A 524 36.40 22.88 -12.81
CA ARG A 524 35.73 23.34 -14.04
C ARG A 524 35.88 22.37 -15.20
N GLY A 525 36.98 21.61 -15.26
CA GLY A 525 37.18 20.58 -16.27
C GLY A 525 36.27 19.36 -16.09
N GLU A 526 35.72 19.15 -14.90
CA GLU A 526 34.80 18.04 -14.59
C GLU A 526 33.33 18.33 -14.95
N LEU A 527 32.99 19.62 -15.13
CA LEU A 527 31.64 20.03 -15.47
C LEU A 527 31.34 19.79 -16.95
N LYS A 528 30.22 19.13 -17.24
CA LYS A 528 29.67 18.93 -18.58
C LYS A 528 29.18 20.25 -19.21
N SER A 529 28.77 21.20 -18.36
CA SER A 529 28.22 22.50 -18.77
C SER A 529 28.98 23.66 -18.15
N LYS A 530 29.22 24.71 -18.94
CA LYS A 530 29.87 25.93 -18.44
C LYS A 530 28.96 26.64 -17.45
N ILE A 531 29.49 26.92 -16.26
CA ILE A 531 28.82 27.78 -15.27
C ILE A 531 29.41 29.19 -15.26
N PRO A 532 28.56 30.24 -15.21
CA PRO A 532 29.02 31.62 -15.12
C PRO A 532 29.65 31.87 -13.74
N LEU A 533 30.83 32.49 -13.76
CA LEU A 533 31.58 32.86 -12.58
C LEU A 533 31.42 34.35 -12.31
N SER A 534 31.16 34.70 -11.05
CA SER A 534 31.10 36.07 -10.57
C SER A 534 31.52 36.13 -9.10
N GLY A 535 31.96 37.29 -8.63
CA GLY A 535 32.46 37.47 -7.27
C GLY A 535 33.90 36.96 -7.06
N SER A 536 34.31 36.85 -5.80
CA SER A 536 35.67 36.43 -5.40
C SER A 536 35.98 34.99 -5.82
N VAL A 537 37.28 34.67 -5.95
CA VAL A 537 37.74 33.30 -6.28
C VAL A 537 37.17 32.27 -5.30
N ASP A 538 37.06 32.60 -4.01
CA ASP A 538 36.47 31.71 -3.00
C ASP A 538 34.98 31.44 -3.27
N LYS A 539 34.21 32.46 -3.65
CA LYS A 539 32.81 32.28 -4.07
C LYS A 539 32.70 31.42 -5.33
N GLN A 540 33.62 31.61 -6.27
CA GLN A 540 33.67 30.81 -7.49
C GLN A 540 33.99 29.34 -7.19
N LEU A 541 34.96 29.08 -6.32
CA LEU A 541 35.34 27.73 -5.88
C LEU A 541 34.14 27.01 -5.24
N VAL A 542 33.47 27.63 -4.28
CA VAL A 542 32.29 27.04 -3.60
C VAL A 542 31.16 26.77 -4.59
N LYS A 543 30.88 27.72 -5.50
CA LYS A 543 29.84 27.56 -6.53
C LYS A 543 30.16 26.40 -7.48
N VAL A 544 31.42 26.27 -7.90
CA VAL A 544 31.86 25.21 -8.81
C VAL A 544 31.86 23.86 -8.11
N ALA A 545 32.35 23.78 -6.86
CA ALA A 545 32.30 22.55 -6.07
C ALA A 545 30.87 22.04 -5.89
N ARG A 546 29.92 22.92 -5.56
CA ARG A 546 28.50 22.58 -5.51
C ARG A 546 28.00 22.05 -6.86
N ALA A 547 28.31 22.72 -7.96
CA ALA A 547 27.89 22.27 -9.29
C ALA A 547 28.48 20.92 -9.69
N VAL A 548 29.74 20.63 -9.32
CA VAL A 548 30.37 19.32 -9.56
C VAL A 548 29.63 18.23 -8.79
N TRP A 549 29.31 18.49 -7.52
CA TRP A 549 28.57 17.55 -6.69
C TRP A 549 27.14 17.34 -7.21
N GLU A 550 26.41 18.41 -7.57
CA GLU A 550 25.05 18.33 -8.11
C GLU A 550 24.99 17.60 -9.46
N GLN A 551 26.02 17.75 -10.30
CA GLN A 551 26.11 17.00 -11.55
C GLN A 551 26.26 15.48 -11.31
N ALA A 552 26.99 15.09 -10.27
CA ALA A 552 27.16 13.69 -9.88
C ALA A 552 25.95 13.15 -9.12
N ASN A 553 25.18 14.03 -8.47
CA ASN A 553 24.05 13.70 -7.60
C ASN A 553 22.78 14.44 -8.06
N PRO A 554 22.17 14.04 -9.19
CA PRO A 554 20.99 14.73 -9.74
C PRO A 554 19.76 14.65 -8.82
N ARG A 555 19.72 13.67 -7.91
CA ARG A 555 18.68 13.46 -6.90
C ARG A 555 19.12 14.01 -5.55
N ARG A 556 19.32 15.33 -5.48
CA ARG A 556 19.74 16.04 -4.25
C ARG A 556 18.77 15.87 -3.08
N ASP A 557 17.51 15.53 -3.37
CA ASP A 557 16.45 15.26 -2.40
C ASP A 557 16.76 14.04 -1.51
N LEU A 558 17.70 13.20 -1.93
CA LEU A 558 18.09 11.97 -1.24
C LEU A 558 19.23 12.15 -0.22
N PHE A 559 19.83 13.33 -0.14
CA PHE A 559 20.96 13.68 0.72
C PHE A 559 20.58 14.82 1.66
#